data_AF-A0A954YZI2-F1
#
_entry.id   AF-A0A954YZI2-F1
#
_cell.length_a   1.000
_cell.length_b   1.000
_cell.length_c   1.000
_cell.angle_alpha   90.00
_cell.angle_beta   90.00
_cell.angle_gamma   90.00
#
_symmetry.space_group_name_H-M   'P 1'
#
loop_
_entity.id
_entity.type
_entity.pdbx_description
1 polymer ?
#
loop_
_entity_poly.entity_id
_entity_poly.type
_entity_poly.pdbx_seq_one_letter_code
_entity_poly.pdbx_strand_id
1 'polypeptide(L)'
;MSNPLGRLRGAARRATRIVGPTASRLIGENLLMDISCVRFALALAVLAAVMAPGGRATADMIAFDNECGDFNWHTCCDCMTNMKCNNWSEPASPSPVCPNLPGAADEVTIVGDCVIDAAKTGVALTLMQSGGDFTVNGALTIADEGVFDGPVIWNSGEIGRSGGASGQQVTCNAGLMIQGDEAKTLSVFGGFRLINTATCSWSGAGEWTIGMIPGACCPSIFENAATGVFNVQTDAAILQTAFGVGEFENKGALNKLSSGLSEWAVNLRNTGTVHVQAGELRLTRAGAIDGTWNIDDGAELGIAGNFFTLAPGVVINGRAVVKQSGSNVGVNVDQDVTIDDLTIATDGRLGGAGALSIAGTLVNEADPMTNEAGDPNVHMRILPGGLFIANGTNALMGRVDVEGEMRVTSGAATGCFNQALNVMPGGVVTIEDGATLNQTGLVTQPIDNHGLIRKQDAGGEATIHNFFETKLINRDDGLISVPAGVLRCQNFLETSGAIEIAAGAEFSQEHWGTYHDGATATGEGFFHLNAAQNNFVDANAEFVVQRFRMSGAGGSGHGLHGAGSLRITDGGDLKGGYFGLPLVTIDAGALVSISGPNFTGGQTTVFENHGTLELIAQSLGF
;
A
#
# COMPACT_ATOMS: atom_id res chain seq x y z
N MET A 1 -11.47 -46.18 -38.13
CA MET A 1 -12.90 -46.52 -38.08
C MET A 1 -13.68 -45.22 -37.91
N SER A 2 -14.72 -45.03 -38.74
CA SER A 2 -15.74 -43.96 -38.80
C SER A 2 -15.31 -42.48 -38.90
N ASN A 3 -15.55 -41.94 -40.10
CA ASN A 3 -15.60 -40.57 -40.65
C ASN A 3 -16.97 -39.89 -40.29
N PRO A 4 -17.38 -38.68 -40.78
CA PRO A 4 -16.78 -37.32 -40.87
C PRO A 4 -17.80 -36.13 -40.64
N LEU A 5 -17.37 -34.90 -41.01
CA LEU A 5 -18.12 -33.69 -41.46
C LEU A 5 -18.52 -32.67 -40.36
N GLY A 6 -18.33 -31.34 -40.52
CA GLY A 6 -17.90 -30.55 -41.66
C GLY A 6 -17.64 -29.08 -41.29
N ARG A 7 -16.80 -28.42 -42.11
CA ARG A 7 -16.46 -26.98 -42.12
C ARG A 7 -17.63 -26.12 -42.60
N LEU A 8 -17.67 -24.84 -42.21
CA LEU A 8 -18.02 -23.73 -43.12
C LEU A 8 -17.43 -22.38 -42.64
N ARG A 9 -16.96 -21.58 -43.62
CA ARG A 9 -16.30 -20.27 -43.55
C ARG A 9 -17.31 -19.14 -43.84
N GLY A 10 -16.98 -17.91 -43.43
CA GLY A 10 -17.46 -16.63 -44.01
C GLY A 10 -17.38 -15.50 -42.96
N ALA A 11 -16.50 -14.49 -43.01
CA ALA A 11 -16.14 -13.46 -44.00
C ALA A 11 -17.16 -12.30 -44.13
N ALA A 12 -16.75 -11.15 -43.58
CA ALA A 12 -16.98 -9.75 -44.00
C ALA A 12 -18.38 -9.11 -43.88
N ARG A 13 -18.45 -7.93 -43.24
CA ARG A 13 -18.52 -6.61 -43.93
C ARG A 13 -18.50 -5.41 -42.97
N ARG A 14 -17.62 -4.45 -43.29
CA ARG A 14 -17.71 -3.01 -42.94
C ARG A 14 -19.00 -2.41 -43.50
N ALA A 15 -19.57 -1.43 -42.78
CA ALA A 15 -20.33 -0.34 -43.38
C ALA A 15 -20.05 0.97 -42.63
N THR A 16 -20.10 2.05 -43.39
CA THR A 16 -19.41 3.32 -43.20
C THR A 16 -20.44 4.44 -42.96
N ARG A 17 -20.17 5.29 -41.96
CA ARG A 17 -20.37 6.76 -41.87
C ARG A 17 -21.42 7.47 -42.75
N ILE A 18 -22.32 8.26 -42.12
CA ILE A 18 -22.88 9.55 -42.62
C ILE A 18 -23.15 10.46 -41.38
N VAL A 19 -22.37 11.53 -41.12
CA VAL A 19 -22.67 13.00 -41.25
C VAL A 19 -23.91 13.44 -40.45
N GLY A 20 -23.83 14.22 -39.36
CA GLY A 20 -23.49 15.66 -39.28
C GLY A 20 -24.46 16.39 -38.30
N PRO A 21 -24.28 17.69 -37.99
CA PRO A 21 -24.18 18.19 -36.60
C PRO A 21 -25.32 19.11 -36.14
N THR A 22 -25.48 19.31 -34.83
CA THR A 22 -26.03 20.57 -34.27
C THR A 22 -25.44 20.88 -32.90
N ALA A 23 -24.88 22.09 -32.83
CA ALA A 23 -24.32 22.73 -31.67
C ALA A 23 -25.39 23.11 -30.63
N SER A 24 -24.99 23.24 -29.36
CA SER A 24 -25.40 24.32 -28.46
C SER A 24 -24.51 24.34 -27.23
N ARG A 25 -23.89 25.50 -27.01
CA ARG A 25 -22.96 25.86 -25.94
C ARG A 25 -23.72 26.80 -25.00
N LEU A 26 -23.75 26.53 -23.69
CA LEU A 26 -24.07 27.46 -22.59
C LEU A 26 -23.62 26.75 -21.29
N ILE A 27 -22.48 27.13 -20.71
CA ILE A 27 -22.30 28.15 -19.65
C ILE A 27 -23.00 27.72 -18.36
N GLY A 28 -22.19 27.59 -17.30
CA GLY A 28 -22.55 26.97 -16.04
C GLY A 28 -23.35 27.83 -15.08
N GLU A 29 -23.68 27.22 -13.94
CA GLU A 29 -23.64 27.81 -12.60
C GLU A 29 -24.09 26.75 -11.57
N ASN A 30 -23.53 26.87 -10.37
CA ASN A 30 -23.84 26.13 -9.16
C ASN A 30 -25.35 26.03 -8.89
N LEU A 31 -25.84 24.86 -8.50
CA LEU A 31 -27.00 24.77 -7.62
C LEU A 31 -26.89 23.60 -6.64
N LEU A 32 -27.05 23.97 -5.37
CA LEU A 32 -27.11 23.15 -4.19
C LEU A 32 -28.21 22.07 -4.21
N MET A 33 -27.98 21.05 -3.39
CA MET A 33 -28.95 20.31 -2.55
C MET A 33 -30.02 19.44 -3.22
N ASP A 34 -29.85 18.13 -3.01
CA ASP A 34 -30.74 17.30 -2.18
C ASP A 34 -32.26 17.42 -2.44
N ILE A 35 -32.79 16.61 -3.37
CA ILE A 35 -34.23 16.51 -3.68
C ILE A 35 -34.74 15.05 -3.62
N SER A 36 -34.01 14.14 -2.95
CA SER A 36 -34.48 12.76 -2.78
C SER A 36 -35.18 12.50 -1.43
N CYS A 37 -34.94 13.32 -0.40
CA CYS A 37 -35.53 13.13 0.94
C CYS A 37 -36.91 13.80 1.16
N VAL A 38 -37.32 14.76 0.33
CA VAL A 38 -38.54 15.56 0.61
C VAL A 38 -39.84 14.91 0.11
N ARG A 39 -39.78 13.94 -0.82
CA ARG A 39 -41.00 13.32 -1.37
C ARG A 39 -41.59 12.17 -0.54
N PHE A 40 -40.87 11.67 0.47
CA PHE A 40 -41.41 10.65 1.39
C PHE A 40 -42.05 11.24 2.65
N ALA A 41 -41.69 12.48 3.04
CA ALA A 41 -42.21 13.13 4.24
C ALA A 41 -43.66 13.65 4.08
N LEU A 42 -44.12 13.92 2.86
CA LEU A 42 -45.44 14.54 2.64
C LEU A 42 -46.60 13.54 2.43
N ALA A 43 -46.30 12.25 2.24
CA ALA A 43 -47.33 11.22 2.05
C ALA A 43 -47.86 10.61 3.37
N LEU A 44 -47.20 10.87 4.51
CA LEU A 44 -47.57 10.28 5.81
C LEU A 44 -48.44 11.20 6.68
N ALA A 45 -48.56 12.49 6.35
CA ALA A 45 -49.26 13.47 7.20
C ALA A 45 -50.79 13.51 7.02
N VAL A 46 -51.36 12.79 6.04
CA VAL A 46 -52.81 12.85 5.73
C VAL A 46 -53.56 11.54 6.05
N LEU A 47 -52.88 10.54 6.62
CA LEU A 47 -53.52 9.31 7.12
C LEU A 47 -53.43 9.20 8.66
N ALA A 48 -53.56 10.32 9.36
CA ALA A 48 -53.56 10.40 10.83
C ALA A 48 -54.94 10.73 11.43
N ALA A 49 -56.02 10.63 10.65
CA ALA A 49 -57.37 10.79 11.16
C ALA A 49 -58.24 9.61 10.70
N VAL A 50 -58.92 8.98 11.65
CA VAL A 50 -59.76 7.78 11.53
C VAL A 50 -59.00 6.46 11.68
N MET A 51 -58.49 6.21 12.90
CA MET A 51 -58.57 4.87 13.50
C MET A 51 -59.06 5.02 14.95
N ALA A 52 -60.02 4.17 15.31
CA ALA A 52 -60.68 4.10 16.61
C ALA A 52 -59.68 3.96 17.78
N PRO A 53 -60.07 4.29 19.03
CA PRO A 53 -59.18 4.14 20.18
C PRO A 53 -59.04 2.65 20.53
N GLY A 54 -58.14 1.95 19.83
CA GLY A 54 -57.46 0.81 20.40
C GLY A 54 -56.36 1.35 21.29
N GLY A 55 -56.49 1.22 22.60
CA GLY A 55 -55.49 1.70 23.55
C GLY A 55 -54.10 1.21 23.16
N ARG A 56 -53.15 2.14 22.96
CA ARG A 56 -51.73 1.82 23.16
C ARG A 56 -51.61 1.35 24.60
N ALA A 57 -51.09 0.14 24.80
CA ALA A 57 -50.55 -0.22 26.11
C ALA A 57 -49.58 0.91 26.51
N THR A 58 -49.77 1.46 27.70
CA THR A 58 -48.85 2.42 28.29
C THR A 58 -47.48 1.76 28.36
N ALA A 59 -46.42 2.43 27.91
CA ALA A 59 -45.06 2.01 28.22
C ALA A 59 -44.95 2.03 29.75
N ASP A 60 -44.80 0.87 30.38
CA ASP A 60 -44.58 0.80 31.80
C ASP A 60 -43.12 1.18 32.04
N MET A 61 -42.89 2.32 32.71
CA MET A 61 -41.55 2.68 33.19
C MET A 61 -41.18 1.73 34.34
N ILE A 62 -40.13 0.94 34.15
CA ILE A 62 -39.64 -0.03 35.14
C ILE A 62 -38.36 0.53 35.77
N ALA A 63 -38.40 0.83 37.06
CA ALA A 63 -37.21 1.18 37.83
C ALA A 63 -36.73 -0.02 38.66
N PHE A 64 -35.50 -0.44 38.46
CA PHE A 64 -34.80 -1.44 39.26
C PHE A 64 -33.83 -0.72 40.20
N ASP A 65 -34.26 -0.48 41.43
CA ASP A 65 -33.50 0.24 42.46
C ASP A 65 -32.72 -0.69 43.42
N ASN A 66 -32.81 -2.01 43.20
CA ASN A 66 -32.15 -3.02 44.01
C ASN A 66 -32.65 -3.09 45.47
N GLU A 67 -33.88 -2.60 45.74
CA GLU A 67 -34.57 -2.71 47.03
C GLU A 67 -35.59 -3.86 47.05
N CYS A 68 -35.70 -4.56 48.18
CA CYS A 68 -36.79 -5.51 48.43
C CYS A 68 -37.89 -4.77 49.21
N GLY A 69 -38.83 -4.11 48.52
CA GLY A 69 -39.85 -3.35 49.25
C GLY A 69 -40.94 -2.65 48.45
N ASP A 70 -40.80 -2.46 47.14
CA ASP A 70 -41.84 -1.86 46.32
C ASP A 70 -42.40 -2.84 45.28
N PHE A 71 -43.57 -2.53 44.76
CA PHE A 71 -44.25 -3.35 43.76
C PHE A 71 -43.61 -3.17 42.37
N ASN A 72 -42.30 -3.03 42.27
CA ASN A 72 -41.62 -2.93 40.98
C ASN A 72 -41.47 -4.34 40.40
N TRP A 73 -42.11 -4.53 39.24
CA TRP A 73 -42.48 -5.81 38.65
C TRP A 73 -41.31 -6.64 38.11
N HIS A 74 -40.05 -6.47 38.56
CA HIS A 74 -38.90 -7.16 37.95
C HIS A 74 -37.74 -7.59 38.90
N THR A 75 -37.87 -7.41 40.22
CA THR A 75 -36.95 -7.97 41.24
C THR A 75 -37.38 -9.38 41.65
N CYS A 76 -36.47 -10.37 41.51
CA CYS A 76 -36.63 -11.68 42.12
C CYS A 76 -36.16 -11.58 43.57
N CYS A 77 -37.11 -11.52 44.51
CA CYS A 77 -36.81 -11.50 45.95
C CYS A 77 -36.90 -12.93 46.51
N ASP A 78 -35.77 -13.55 46.84
CA ASP A 78 -35.78 -14.72 47.73
C ASP A 78 -35.95 -14.24 49.19
N CYS A 79 -37.13 -14.48 49.75
CA CYS A 79 -37.48 -14.15 51.12
C CYS A 79 -36.72 -14.97 52.19
N MET A 80 -35.89 -15.95 51.81
CA MET A 80 -35.13 -16.79 52.74
C MET A 80 -33.61 -16.58 52.73
N THR A 81 -33.01 -16.07 51.64
CA THR A 81 -31.54 -15.90 51.54
C THR A 81 -31.09 -14.44 51.42
N ASN A 82 -32.01 -13.49 51.27
CA ASN A 82 -31.69 -12.07 51.01
C ASN A 82 -30.89 -11.88 49.70
N MET A 83 -30.96 -12.85 48.78
CA MET A 83 -30.34 -12.76 47.47
C MET A 83 -31.09 -11.76 46.59
N LYS A 84 -30.32 -10.83 46.01
CA LYS A 84 -30.77 -9.79 45.09
C LYS A 84 -30.58 -10.30 43.68
N CYS A 85 -31.67 -10.66 43.01
CA CYS A 85 -31.60 -11.14 41.64
C CYS A 85 -32.56 -10.33 40.77
N ASN A 86 -32.09 -9.87 39.61
CA ASN A 86 -33.00 -9.43 38.57
C ASN A 86 -33.57 -10.69 37.90
N ASN A 87 -34.70 -10.58 37.20
CA ASN A 87 -35.26 -11.73 36.47
C ASN A 87 -34.33 -12.25 35.33
N TRP A 88 -33.31 -11.47 34.93
CA TRP A 88 -32.24 -11.87 34.01
C TRP A 88 -31.16 -12.77 34.64
N SER A 89 -31.08 -12.88 35.96
CA SER A 89 -30.03 -13.61 36.69
C SER A 89 -30.49 -14.92 37.33
N GLU A 90 -31.73 -15.37 37.08
CA GLU A 90 -32.32 -16.55 37.73
C GLU A 90 -32.43 -17.79 36.80
N PRO A 91 -31.51 -18.77 36.86
CA PRO A 91 -31.38 -19.85 35.88
C PRO A 91 -32.56 -20.84 35.82
N ALA A 92 -33.21 -21.23 36.93
CA ALA A 92 -34.48 -22.00 36.97
C ALA A 92 -35.04 -22.21 38.40
N SER A 93 -36.37 -22.34 38.51
CA SER A 93 -37.20 -22.64 39.70
C SER A 93 -36.74 -23.82 40.61
N PRO A 94 -37.15 -23.89 41.91
CA PRO A 94 -38.30 -23.22 42.52
C PRO A 94 -37.89 -22.05 43.42
N SER A 95 -37.95 -20.84 42.88
CA SER A 95 -37.89 -19.60 43.65
C SER A 95 -39.18 -18.79 43.38
N PRO A 96 -39.71 -18.03 44.35
CA PRO A 96 -41.07 -17.49 44.32
C PRO A 96 -41.21 -16.40 43.23
N VAL A 97 -42.36 -16.42 42.53
CA VAL A 97 -42.91 -15.40 41.61
C VAL A 97 -41.87 -14.44 41.00
N CYS A 98 -40.99 -14.96 40.14
CA CYS A 98 -40.24 -14.08 39.23
C CYS A 98 -41.17 -13.65 38.08
N PRO A 99 -41.33 -12.34 37.84
CA PRO A 99 -42.10 -11.79 36.72
C PRO A 99 -41.39 -12.08 35.38
N ASN A 100 -42.14 -11.99 34.27
CA ASN A 100 -41.60 -12.21 32.93
C ASN A 100 -40.40 -11.27 32.66
N LEU A 101 -39.45 -11.75 31.85
CA LEU A 101 -38.37 -10.91 31.34
C LEU A 101 -38.96 -9.68 30.63
N PRO A 102 -38.30 -8.51 30.68
CA PRO A 102 -38.70 -7.36 29.88
C PRO A 102 -38.81 -7.76 28.40
N GLY A 103 -39.76 -7.13 27.71
CA GLY A 103 -40.02 -7.24 26.28
C GLY A 103 -39.62 -5.98 25.51
N ALA A 104 -39.73 -6.06 24.18
CA ALA A 104 -39.36 -4.97 23.26
C ALA A 104 -40.19 -3.67 23.39
N ALA A 105 -41.18 -3.62 24.28
CA ALA A 105 -42.00 -2.45 24.56
C ALA A 105 -41.69 -1.80 25.92
N ASP A 106 -40.81 -2.42 26.72
CA ASP A 106 -40.61 -2.07 28.11
C ASP A 106 -39.42 -1.10 28.27
N GLU A 107 -39.59 -0.04 29.05
CA GLU A 107 -38.53 0.91 29.38
C GLU A 107 -37.92 0.53 30.73
N VAL A 108 -36.64 0.17 30.75
CA VAL A 108 -35.97 -0.39 31.93
C VAL A 108 -34.92 0.58 32.45
N THR A 109 -34.94 0.89 33.74
CA THR A 109 -33.90 1.64 34.45
C THR A 109 -33.26 0.76 35.51
N ILE A 110 -31.93 0.78 35.64
CA ILE A 110 -31.15 0.02 36.62
C ILE A 110 -30.23 0.96 37.38
N VAL A 111 -30.32 0.94 38.72
CA VAL A 111 -29.54 1.87 39.56
C VAL A 111 -28.21 1.28 40.04
N GLY A 112 -28.06 -0.05 40.05
CA GLY A 112 -26.87 -0.75 40.53
C GLY A 112 -26.45 -1.95 39.68
N ASP A 113 -25.77 -2.91 40.32
CA ASP A 113 -25.25 -4.10 39.62
C ASP A 113 -26.37 -4.93 38.99
N CYS A 114 -26.11 -5.46 37.80
CA CYS A 114 -27.04 -6.29 37.05
C CYS A 114 -26.29 -7.38 36.29
N VAL A 115 -26.82 -8.60 36.29
CA VAL A 115 -26.28 -9.73 35.53
C VAL A 115 -27.35 -10.31 34.61
N ILE A 116 -27.01 -10.50 33.33
CA ILE A 116 -27.77 -11.35 32.39
C ILE A 116 -27.09 -12.71 32.37
N ASP A 117 -27.79 -13.73 32.87
CA ASP A 117 -27.33 -15.11 32.87
C ASP A 117 -27.30 -15.69 31.44
N ALA A 118 -26.36 -16.60 31.18
CA ALA A 118 -26.19 -17.27 29.89
C ALA A 118 -27.45 -17.98 29.39
N ALA A 119 -28.31 -18.45 30.30
CA ALA A 119 -29.57 -19.11 29.95
C ALA A 119 -30.70 -18.13 29.53
N LYS A 120 -30.48 -16.81 29.60
CA LYS A 120 -31.53 -15.80 29.39
C LYS A 120 -31.28 -14.94 28.15
N THR A 121 -32.39 -14.53 27.53
CA THR A 121 -32.44 -13.54 26.46
C THR A 121 -33.27 -12.36 26.96
N GLY A 122 -32.65 -11.20 27.11
CA GLY A 122 -33.32 -9.98 27.57
C GLY A 122 -33.68 -9.07 26.41
N VAL A 123 -34.89 -8.51 26.44
CA VAL A 123 -35.34 -7.54 25.44
C VAL A 123 -35.86 -6.30 26.16
N ALA A 124 -35.39 -5.11 25.82
CA ALA A 124 -35.98 -3.87 26.35
C ALA A 124 -36.18 -2.86 25.21
N LEU A 125 -37.21 -2.02 25.29
CA LEU A 125 -37.34 -0.86 24.41
C LEU A 125 -36.19 0.11 24.66
N THR A 126 -36.09 0.59 25.90
CA THR A 126 -34.93 1.34 26.39
C THR A 126 -34.35 0.68 27.63
N LEU A 127 -33.03 0.82 27.82
CA LEU A 127 -32.35 0.33 29.02
C LEU A 127 -31.34 1.35 29.52
N MET A 128 -31.63 1.99 30.65
CA MET A 128 -30.75 2.99 31.27
C MET A 128 -30.17 2.44 32.55
N GLN A 129 -28.84 2.32 32.64
CA GLN A 129 -28.16 2.01 33.89
C GLN A 129 -27.45 3.25 34.42
N SER A 130 -27.77 3.70 35.64
CA SER A 130 -27.17 4.89 36.25
C SER A 130 -25.93 4.61 37.11
N GLY A 131 -25.59 3.34 37.35
CA GLY A 131 -24.41 2.93 38.13
C GLY A 131 -24.33 1.41 38.38
N GLY A 132 -23.21 0.95 38.95
CA GLY A 132 -22.93 -0.47 39.21
C GLY A 132 -22.43 -1.25 37.97
N ASP A 133 -21.99 -2.49 38.16
CA ASP A 133 -21.48 -3.32 37.07
C ASP A 133 -22.63 -4.00 36.30
N PHE A 134 -22.64 -3.90 34.97
CA PHE A 134 -23.60 -4.60 34.11
C PHE A 134 -22.95 -5.76 33.38
N THR A 135 -23.21 -6.99 33.84
CA THR A 135 -22.60 -8.20 33.29
C THR A 135 -23.52 -8.90 32.29
N VAL A 136 -23.00 -9.23 31.11
CA VAL A 136 -23.67 -9.96 30.03
C VAL A 136 -23.01 -11.31 29.84
N ASN A 137 -23.65 -12.37 30.34
CA ASN A 137 -23.29 -13.77 30.06
C ASN A 137 -24.22 -14.41 29.01
N GLY A 138 -25.38 -13.80 28.70
CA GLY A 138 -26.37 -14.28 27.75
C GLY A 138 -26.57 -13.35 26.55
N ALA A 139 -27.81 -13.17 26.12
CA ALA A 139 -28.14 -12.20 25.06
C ALA A 139 -28.83 -10.95 25.65
N LEU A 140 -28.26 -9.79 25.37
CA LEU A 140 -28.85 -8.46 25.59
C LEU A 140 -29.38 -7.92 24.26
N THR A 141 -30.68 -7.66 24.16
CA THR A 141 -31.28 -7.03 22.98
C THR A 141 -32.01 -5.75 23.34
N ILE A 142 -31.74 -4.68 22.59
CA ILE A 142 -32.32 -3.34 22.80
C ILE A 142 -33.12 -2.91 21.56
N ALA A 143 -34.36 -2.48 21.74
CA ALA A 143 -35.25 -2.14 20.63
C ALA A 143 -35.07 -0.72 20.12
N ASP A 144 -34.62 0.18 20.99
CA ASP A 144 -34.37 1.59 20.68
C ASP A 144 -33.01 2.05 21.26
N GLU A 145 -32.92 2.35 22.55
CA GLU A 145 -31.73 2.96 23.14
C GLU A 145 -31.30 2.31 24.47
N GLY A 146 -30.01 1.98 24.59
CA GLY A 146 -29.37 1.54 25.82
C GLY A 146 -28.29 2.53 26.24
N VAL A 147 -28.27 2.92 27.51
CA VAL A 147 -27.25 3.81 28.08
C VAL A 147 -26.75 3.21 29.39
N PHE A 148 -25.45 3.02 29.49
CA PHE A 148 -24.80 2.42 30.66
C PHE A 148 -23.77 3.38 31.24
N ASP A 149 -24.14 4.06 32.33
CA ASP A 149 -23.24 4.92 33.10
C ASP A 149 -22.44 4.14 34.15
N GLY A 150 -22.69 2.83 34.28
CA GLY A 150 -21.83 1.85 34.93
C GLY A 150 -21.00 1.04 33.91
N PRO A 151 -19.92 0.36 34.34
CA PRO A 151 -19.12 -0.45 33.42
C PRO A 151 -19.91 -1.67 32.93
N VAL A 152 -19.81 -1.95 31.62
CA VAL A 152 -20.41 -3.14 31.00
C VAL A 152 -19.37 -4.25 30.92
N ILE A 153 -19.67 -5.44 31.42
CA ILE A 153 -18.83 -6.63 31.35
C ILE A 153 -19.48 -7.63 30.39
N TRP A 154 -18.90 -7.83 29.22
CA TRP A 154 -19.41 -8.75 28.22
C TRP A 154 -18.60 -10.06 28.21
N ASN A 155 -19.16 -11.11 28.80
CA ASN A 155 -18.51 -12.41 28.98
C ASN A 155 -18.87 -13.41 27.88
N SER A 156 -20.05 -13.30 27.26
CA SER A 156 -20.51 -14.22 26.22
C SER A 156 -21.77 -13.72 25.52
N GLY A 157 -22.16 -14.39 24.45
CA GLY A 157 -23.47 -14.23 23.83
C GLY A 157 -23.58 -12.97 22.97
N GLU A 158 -24.80 -12.47 22.81
CA GLU A 158 -25.13 -11.42 21.84
C GLU A 158 -25.42 -10.11 22.56
N ILE A 159 -24.80 -9.01 22.11
CA ILE A 159 -25.33 -7.66 22.36
C ILE A 159 -25.87 -7.19 21.02
N GLY A 160 -27.17 -6.97 20.98
CA GLY A 160 -27.88 -6.79 19.72
C GLY A 160 -29.16 -5.98 19.88
N ARG A 161 -29.98 -6.05 18.84
CA ARG A 161 -31.22 -5.29 18.73
C ARG A 161 -32.45 -6.19 18.88
N SER A 162 -33.59 -5.61 19.20
CA SER A 162 -34.90 -6.24 19.00
C SER A 162 -35.83 -5.38 18.13
N GLY A 163 -36.43 -5.91 17.06
CA GLY A 163 -37.47 -5.18 16.31
C GLY A 163 -36.98 -4.40 15.07
N GLY A 164 -37.78 -3.44 14.57
CA GLY A 164 -37.79 -2.94 13.18
C GLY A 164 -37.34 -1.48 12.91
N ALA A 165 -37.05 -0.68 13.95
CA ALA A 165 -36.72 0.75 13.79
C ALA A 165 -35.28 1.01 13.28
N SER A 166 -35.05 2.21 12.74
CA SER A 166 -33.73 2.71 12.33
C SER A 166 -33.09 3.52 13.46
N GLY A 167 -31.79 3.31 13.74
CA GLY A 167 -31.02 4.15 14.67
C GLY A 167 -30.81 3.58 16.08
N GLN A 168 -30.99 2.26 16.30
CA GLN A 168 -30.75 1.68 17.62
C GLN A 168 -29.29 1.80 18.05
N GLN A 169 -29.10 2.14 19.31
CA GLN A 169 -27.77 2.26 19.89
C GLN A 169 -27.71 1.76 21.33
N VAL A 170 -26.55 1.22 21.69
CA VAL A 170 -26.14 0.98 23.07
C VAL A 170 -24.89 1.80 23.33
N THR A 171 -24.90 2.65 24.36
CA THR A 171 -23.77 3.49 24.73
C THR A 171 -23.23 3.07 26.09
N CYS A 172 -21.94 2.71 26.14
CA CYS A 172 -21.20 2.39 27.36
C CYS A 172 -20.37 3.61 27.78
N ASN A 173 -20.86 4.36 28.77
CA ASN A 173 -20.26 5.61 29.24
C ASN A 173 -19.17 5.44 30.30
N ALA A 174 -19.20 4.35 31.08
CA ALA A 174 -18.21 4.11 32.14
C ALA A 174 -17.22 2.97 31.82
N GLY A 175 -17.22 2.49 30.57
CA GLY A 175 -16.27 1.50 30.06
C GLY A 175 -16.92 0.17 29.68
N LEU A 176 -16.17 -0.62 28.91
CA LEU A 176 -16.60 -1.92 28.38
C LEU A 176 -15.48 -2.96 28.57
N MET A 177 -15.77 -4.06 29.25
CA MET A 177 -14.84 -5.17 29.42
C MET A 177 -15.31 -6.35 28.58
N ILE A 178 -14.60 -6.63 27.48
CA ILE A 178 -14.88 -7.77 26.60
C ILE A 178 -13.94 -8.90 27.05
N GLN A 179 -14.48 -9.87 27.78
CA GLN A 179 -13.65 -10.89 28.46
C GLN A 179 -14.27 -12.29 28.40
N GLY A 180 -13.57 -13.29 28.94
CA GLY A 180 -14.00 -14.69 28.88
C GLY A 180 -13.71 -15.37 27.53
N ASP A 181 -13.77 -16.70 27.53
CA ASP A 181 -13.33 -17.53 26.40
C ASP A 181 -14.46 -17.86 25.42
N GLU A 182 -15.69 -17.51 25.78
CA GLU A 182 -16.88 -17.76 24.98
C GLU A 182 -17.08 -16.70 23.90
N ALA A 183 -17.58 -17.15 22.75
CA ALA A 183 -17.82 -16.30 21.58
C ALA A 183 -18.82 -15.18 21.87
N LYS A 184 -18.62 -14.06 21.20
CA LYS A 184 -19.42 -12.84 21.32
C LYS A 184 -19.93 -12.41 19.98
N THR A 185 -21.16 -11.94 19.94
CA THR A 185 -21.76 -11.51 18.68
C THR A 185 -22.34 -10.11 18.83
N LEU A 186 -21.83 -9.18 18.02
CA LEU A 186 -22.49 -7.91 17.74
C LEU A 186 -23.28 -8.07 16.44
N SER A 187 -24.51 -8.58 16.56
CA SER A 187 -25.38 -8.77 15.41
C SER A 187 -26.81 -8.55 15.81
N VAL A 188 -27.55 -7.65 15.15
CA VAL A 188 -28.97 -7.78 14.74
C VAL A 188 -29.26 -6.69 13.68
N PHE A 189 -30.28 -6.92 12.84
CA PHE A 189 -30.88 -6.04 11.80
C PHE A 189 -30.49 -4.53 11.80
N GLY A 190 -30.28 -3.98 10.61
CA GLY A 190 -30.60 -2.57 10.30
C GLY A 190 -29.77 -1.48 10.98
N GLY A 191 -28.46 -1.69 11.18
CA GLY A 191 -27.56 -0.60 11.59
C GLY A 191 -27.38 -0.42 13.10
N PHE A 192 -27.58 -1.48 13.91
CA PHE A 192 -27.35 -1.43 15.36
C PHE A 192 -25.93 -0.95 15.67
N ARG A 193 -25.82 -0.02 16.64
CA ARG A 193 -24.56 0.60 17.02
C ARG A 193 -24.22 0.36 18.49
N LEU A 194 -23.09 -0.26 18.78
CA LEU A 194 -22.52 -0.33 20.13
C LEU A 194 -21.41 0.72 20.26
N ILE A 195 -21.61 1.70 21.12
CA ILE A 195 -20.76 2.88 21.27
C ILE A 195 -20.00 2.80 22.59
N ASN A 196 -18.68 2.76 22.52
CA ASN A 196 -17.79 2.95 23.65
C ASN A 196 -17.34 4.42 23.72
N THR A 197 -17.68 5.13 24.80
CA THR A 197 -17.24 6.52 25.01
C THR A 197 -16.11 6.66 26.05
N ALA A 198 -15.73 5.55 26.70
CA ALA A 198 -14.70 5.48 27.73
C ALA A 198 -13.64 4.40 27.38
N THR A 199 -13.01 3.78 28.38
CA THR A 199 -12.05 2.70 28.14
C THR A 199 -12.76 1.38 27.92
N CYS A 200 -12.50 0.75 26.78
CA CYS A 200 -12.84 -0.62 26.46
C CYS A 200 -11.59 -1.50 26.53
N SER A 201 -11.66 -2.63 27.25
CA SER A 201 -10.59 -3.62 27.33
C SER A 201 -11.09 -4.96 26.80
N TRP A 202 -10.48 -5.44 25.71
CA TRP A 202 -10.74 -6.76 25.14
C TRP A 202 -9.61 -7.71 25.50
N SER A 203 -9.88 -8.60 26.47
CA SER A 203 -8.89 -9.52 27.04
C SER A 203 -9.28 -11.00 26.93
N GLY A 204 -10.54 -11.29 26.59
CA GLY A 204 -11.04 -12.66 26.45
C GLY A 204 -10.51 -13.39 25.21
N ALA A 205 -10.41 -14.71 25.27
CA ALA A 205 -10.01 -15.54 24.12
C ALA A 205 -11.18 -15.81 23.14
N GLY A 206 -12.41 -15.50 23.54
CA GLY A 206 -13.59 -15.67 22.70
C GLY A 206 -13.55 -14.78 21.46
N GLU A 207 -13.76 -15.37 20.29
CA GLU A 207 -13.88 -14.64 19.03
C GLU A 207 -15.08 -13.69 19.06
N TRP A 208 -14.94 -12.57 18.38
CA TRP A 208 -15.99 -11.58 18.26
C TRP A 208 -16.54 -11.58 16.84
N THR A 209 -17.84 -11.79 16.66
CA THR A 209 -18.48 -11.69 15.34
C THR A 209 -19.17 -10.34 15.21
N ILE A 210 -18.78 -9.53 14.22
CA ILE A 210 -19.51 -8.33 13.80
C ILE A 210 -19.93 -8.52 12.35
N GLY A 211 -21.23 -8.48 12.08
CA GLY A 211 -21.69 -8.63 10.71
C GLY A 211 -23.18 -8.41 10.52
N MET A 212 -23.63 -8.86 9.36
CA MET A 212 -25.04 -8.78 8.94
C MET A 212 -25.75 -10.12 9.17
N ILE A 213 -27.07 -10.12 9.21
CA ILE A 213 -27.88 -11.34 9.24
C ILE A 213 -28.75 -11.41 7.97
N PRO A 214 -29.38 -12.56 7.65
CA PRO A 214 -30.22 -12.68 6.46
C PRO A 214 -31.30 -11.60 6.41
N GLY A 215 -31.38 -10.87 5.29
CA GLY A 215 -32.41 -9.85 5.08
C GLY A 215 -32.15 -8.50 5.76
N ALA A 216 -30.99 -8.28 6.38
CA ALA A 216 -30.58 -6.98 6.88
C ALA A 216 -30.19 -6.03 5.74
N CYS A 217 -30.54 -4.73 5.86
CA CYS A 217 -30.17 -3.71 4.88
C CYS A 217 -28.85 -2.98 5.20
N CYS A 218 -28.36 -3.07 6.44
CA CYS A 218 -27.19 -2.32 6.93
C CYS A 218 -26.34 -3.18 7.90
N PRO A 219 -25.02 -2.95 7.98
CA PRO A 219 -24.11 -3.67 8.90
C PRO A 219 -24.31 -3.26 10.36
N SER A 220 -23.94 -4.16 11.29
CA SER A 220 -23.77 -3.81 12.70
C SER A 220 -22.47 -3.01 12.87
N ILE A 221 -22.47 -2.04 13.79
CA ILE A 221 -21.39 -1.07 13.94
C ILE A 221 -20.91 -1.09 15.39
N PHE A 222 -19.63 -1.35 15.59
CA PHE A 222 -18.98 -0.95 16.84
C PHE A 222 -18.34 0.42 16.64
N GLU A 223 -18.62 1.36 17.53
CA GLU A 223 -18.00 2.67 17.53
C GLU A 223 -17.15 2.85 18.79
N ASN A 224 -15.84 3.05 18.61
CA ASN A 224 -15.00 3.67 19.62
C ASN A 224 -15.04 5.19 19.41
N ALA A 225 -15.82 5.88 20.24
CA ALA A 225 -16.06 7.32 20.11
C ALA A 225 -14.77 8.14 20.29
N ALA A 226 -14.81 9.43 19.98
CA ALA A 226 -13.61 10.30 20.01
C ALA A 226 -12.93 10.38 21.38
N THR A 227 -13.67 10.20 22.48
CA THR A 227 -13.15 10.13 23.86
C THR A 227 -12.78 8.71 24.30
N GLY A 228 -13.12 7.72 23.48
CA GLY A 228 -12.97 6.31 23.80
C GLY A 228 -11.55 5.79 23.56
N VAL A 229 -11.16 4.80 24.35
CA VAL A 229 -9.93 4.03 24.20
C VAL A 229 -10.30 2.56 24.05
N PHE A 230 -9.89 1.89 22.99
CA PHE A 230 -10.12 0.46 22.76
C PHE A 230 -8.79 -0.30 22.85
N ASN A 231 -8.60 -1.07 23.92
CA ASN A 231 -7.40 -1.85 24.16
C ASN A 231 -7.62 -3.32 23.76
N VAL A 232 -6.85 -3.80 22.79
CA VAL A 232 -6.80 -5.19 22.36
C VAL A 232 -5.68 -5.91 23.12
N GLN A 233 -6.05 -6.69 24.14
CA GLN A 233 -5.16 -7.43 25.02
C GLN A 233 -5.19 -8.95 24.76
N THR A 234 -5.81 -9.35 23.64
CA THR A 234 -6.01 -10.73 23.22
C THR A 234 -5.61 -10.93 21.76
N ASP A 235 -5.35 -12.18 21.40
CA ASP A 235 -5.06 -12.62 20.03
C ASP A 235 -6.32 -13.18 19.34
N ALA A 236 -7.49 -13.05 19.97
CA ALA A 236 -8.75 -13.43 19.37
C ALA A 236 -9.05 -12.61 18.09
N ALA A 237 -9.79 -13.24 17.18
CA ALA A 237 -10.16 -12.65 15.90
C ALA A 237 -11.50 -11.90 15.98
N ILE A 238 -11.68 -10.93 15.08
CA ILE A 238 -13.00 -10.42 14.72
C ILE A 238 -13.45 -11.10 13.43
N LEU A 239 -14.57 -11.80 13.48
CA LEU A 239 -15.16 -12.54 12.38
C LEU A 239 -16.29 -11.75 11.72
N GLN A 240 -16.52 -12.05 10.44
CA GLN A 240 -17.72 -11.64 9.72
C GLN A 240 -18.78 -12.75 9.75
N THR A 241 -20.01 -12.41 9.40
CA THR A 241 -21.06 -13.39 9.11
C THR A 241 -21.07 -13.77 7.61
N ALA A 242 -21.81 -14.82 7.27
CA ALA A 242 -22.03 -15.21 5.88
C ALA A 242 -22.87 -14.21 5.07
N PHE A 243 -23.47 -13.20 5.71
CA PHE A 243 -24.45 -12.30 5.10
C PHE A 243 -23.92 -10.88 4.87
N GLY A 244 -22.72 -10.56 5.36
CA GLY A 244 -22.09 -9.27 5.15
C GLY A 244 -21.07 -8.91 6.23
N VAL A 245 -20.23 -7.94 5.89
CA VAL A 245 -19.12 -7.46 6.73
C VAL A 245 -19.66 -6.42 7.71
N GLY A 246 -19.28 -6.53 9.00
CA GLY A 246 -19.56 -5.50 10.00
C GLY A 246 -18.64 -4.28 9.88
N GLU A 247 -18.97 -3.20 10.58
CA GLU A 247 -18.12 -2.00 10.65
C GLU A 247 -17.54 -1.83 12.06
N PHE A 248 -16.26 -1.47 12.11
CA PHE A 248 -15.60 -0.96 13.31
C PHE A 248 -15.20 0.49 13.04
N GLU A 249 -15.86 1.44 13.69
CA GLU A 249 -15.54 2.86 13.60
C GLU A 249 -14.62 3.25 14.77
N ASN A 250 -13.36 3.59 14.47
CA ASN A 250 -12.46 4.17 15.45
C ASN A 250 -12.35 5.68 15.26
N LYS A 251 -12.90 6.45 16.21
CA LYS A 251 -12.78 7.91 16.28
C LYS A 251 -11.83 8.35 17.40
N GLY A 252 -11.63 7.51 18.41
CA GLY A 252 -10.72 7.73 19.53
C GLY A 252 -9.37 7.01 19.35
N ALA A 253 -8.88 6.37 20.40
CA ALA A 253 -7.64 5.60 20.37
C ALA A 253 -7.89 4.09 20.34
N LEU A 254 -7.27 3.36 19.42
CA LEU A 254 -7.25 1.89 19.37
C LEU A 254 -5.82 1.43 19.65
N ASN A 255 -5.59 0.69 20.74
CA ASN A 255 -4.29 0.17 21.11
C ASN A 255 -4.27 -1.35 20.99
N LYS A 256 -3.41 -1.89 20.12
CA LYS A 256 -3.12 -3.33 20.06
C LYS A 256 -1.92 -3.64 20.95
N LEU A 257 -2.18 -4.35 22.05
CA LEU A 257 -1.25 -4.57 23.16
C LEU A 257 -0.77 -6.03 23.27
N SER A 258 -1.54 -6.99 22.75
CA SER A 258 -1.15 -8.41 22.81
C SER A 258 0.01 -8.71 21.86
N SER A 259 0.86 -9.68 22.19
CA SER A 259 2.04 -10.02 21.38
C SER A 259 1.76 -10.90 20.17
N GLY A 260 0.58 -11.53 20.08
CA GLY A 260 0.22 -12.39 18.97
C GLY A 260 -0.53 -11.66 17.85
N LEU A 261 -1.12 -12.47 16.98
CA LEU A 261 -1.91 -12.02 15.83
C LEU A 261 -3.36 -11.79 16.27
N SER A 262 -3.92 -10.61 16.03
CA SER A 262 -5.38 -10.39 16.03
C SER A 262 -5.83 -10.10 14.60
N GLU A 263 -6.62 -11.00 14.04
CA GLU A 263 -7.11 -10.91 12.65
C GLU A 263 -8.54 -10.34 12.63
N TRP A 264 -8.74 -9.28 11.86
CA TRP A 264 -9.96 -8.47 11.83
C TRP A 264 -10.62 -8.58 10.46
N ALA A 265 -11.67 -9.38 10.39
CA ALA A 265 -12.51 -9.56 9.22
C ALA A 265 -13.69 -8.57 9.19
N VAL A 266 -13.41 -7.29 9.45
CA VAL A 266 -14.40 -6.18 9.47
C VAL A 266 -13.91 -4.99 8.65
N ASN A 267 -14.84 -4.13 8.25
CA ASN A 267 -14.49 -2.84 7.66
C ASN A 267 -14.08 -1.90 8.78
N LEU A 268 -12.78 -1.68 8.95
CA LEU A 268 -12.24 -0.71 9.89
C LEU A 268 -12.26 0.69 9.25
N ARG A 269 -12.98 1.62 9.86
CA ARG A 269 -12.97 3.05 9.51
C ARG A 269 -12.25 3.80 10.63
N ASN A 270 -11.06 4.33 10.35
CA ASN A 270 -10.22 4.95 11.35
C ASN A 270 -10.06 6.47 11.11
N THR A 271 -10.83 7.26 11.84
CA THR A 271 -10.64 8.72 11.88
C THR A 271 -9.83 9.18 13.10
N GLY A 272 -9.59 8.27 14.05
CA GLY A 272 -8.73 8.49 15.22
C GLY A 272 -7.32 7.91 15.02
N THR A 273 -6.75 7.40 16.11
CA THR A 273 -5.39 6.79 16.12
C THR A 273 -5.47 5.28 16.31
N VAL A 274 -4.69 4.55 15.52
CA VAL A 274 -4.38 3.14 15.77
C VAL A 274 -2.93 3.04 16.23
N HIS A 275 -2.68 2.41 17.38
CA HIS A 275 -1.35 2.16 17.92
C HIS A 275 -1.14 0.66 18.10
N VAL A 276 -0.30 0.05 17.26
CA VAL A 276 0.10 -1.35 17.40
C VAL A 276 1.41 -1.39 18.18
N GLN A 277 1.32 -1.69 19.47
CA GLN A 277 2.47 -1.70 20.40
C GLN A 277 3.17 -3.07 20.43
N ALA A 278 2.45 -4.14 20.09
CA ALA A 278 3.00 -5.49 20.03
C ALA A 278 2.22 -6.39 19.07
N GLY A 279 2.91 -7.41 18.57
CA GLY A 279 2.33 -8.43 17.70
C GLY A 279 1.86 -7.89 16.35
N GLU A 280 0.86 -8.56 15.77
CA GLU A 280 0.28 -8.18 14.48
C GLU A 280 -1.19 -7.82 14.62
N LEU A 281 -1.59 -6.66 14.10
CA LEU A 281 -2.98 -6.36 13.77
C LEU A 281 -3.16 -6.60 12.27
N ARG A 282 -3.98 -7.59 11.90
CA ARG A 282 -4.19 -7.96 10.49
C ARG A 282 -5.61 -7.63 10.03
N LEU A 283 -5.73 -6.82 8.98
CA LEU A 283 -7.01 -6.51 8.33
C LEU A 283 -7.21 -7.44 7.14
N THR A 284 -8.36 -8.10 7.05
CA THR A 284 -8.65 -9.06 5.96
C THR A 284 -9.81 -8.67 5.05
N ARG A 285 -10.39 -7.49 5.26
CA ARG A 285 -11.50 -6.96 4.45
C ARG A 285 -11.14 -5.66 3.77
N ALA A 286 -11.53 -5.58 2.49
CA ALA A 286 -11.44 -4.38 1.68
C ALA A 286 -11.97 -3.15 2.41
N GLY A 287 -11.35 -2.00 2.21
CA GLY A 287 -11.73 -0.77 2.89
C GLY A 287 -10.78 0.37 2.63
N ALA A 288 -11.07 1.51 3.24
CA ALA A 288 -10.16 2.65 3.25
C ALA A 288 -9.28 2.57 4.49
N ILE A 289 -7.98 2.80 4.34
CA ILE A 289 -7.04 2.99 5.46
C ILE A 289 -6.83 4.49 5.60
N ASP A 290 -7.35 5.05 6.68
CA ASP A 290 -7.38 6.47 7.02
C ASP A 290 -6.83 6.75 8.42
N GLY A 291 -6.68 8.03 8.75
CA GLY A 291 -6.19 8.50 10.05
C GLY A 291 -4.70 8.24 10.27
N THR A 292 -4.31 8.10 11.54
CA THR A 292 -2.91 7.89 11.94
C THR A 292 -2.70 6.50 12.52
N TRP A 293 -1.67 5.82 12.01
CA TRP A 293 -1.24 4.49 12.43
C TRP A 293 0.19 4.59 12.99
N ASN A 294 0.37 4.20 14.24
CA ASN A 294 1.66 4.11 14.89
C ASN A 294 1.95 2.63 15.16
N ILE A 295 3.02 2.11 14.59
CA ILE A 295 3.44 0.72 14.74
C ILE A 295 4.81 0.73 15.42
N ASP A 296 4.86 0.21 16.65
CA ASP A 296 6.11 0.18 17.42
C ASP A 296 7.10 -0.86 16.85
N ASP A 297 8.37 -0.72 17.21
CA ASP A 297 9.43 -1.64 16.80
C ASP A 297 9.07 -3.10 17.18
N GLY A 298 9.10 -3.98 16.18
CA GLY A 298 8.76 -5.39 16.33
C GLY A 298 7.26 -5.71 16.24
N ALA A 299 6.39 -4.70 16.11
CA ALA A 299 4.99 -4.86 15.78
C ALA A 299 4.74 -4.77 14.27
N GLU A 300 3.52 -5.11 13.84
CA GLU A 300 3.15 -5.13 12.42
C GLU A 300 1.68 -4.76 12.18
N LEU A 301 1.43 -3.91 11.17
CA LEU A 301 0.14 -3.82 10.49
C LEU A 301 0.13 -4.74 9.26
N GLY A 302 -0.67 -5.80 9.31
CA GLY A 302 -0.88 -6.69 8.17
C GLY A 302 -2.10 -6.27 7.35
N ILE A 303 -1.90 -5.90 6.08
CA ILE A 303 -2.97 -5.61 5.13
C ILE A 303 -3.14 -6.85 4.23
N ALA A 304 -4.04 -7.75 4.62
CA ALA A 304 -4.15 -9.11 4.08
C ALA A 304 -5.51 -9.36 3.40
N GLY A 305 -5.71 -8.77 2.24
CA GLY A 305 -6.95 -8.90 1.46
C GLY A 305 -6.88 -8.11 0.16
N ASN A 306 -7.94 -8.18 -0.64
CA ASN A 306 -8.02 -7.45 -1.91
C ASN A 306 -8.76 -6.11 -1.71
N PHE A 307 -8.39 -5.09 -2.50
CA PHE A 307 -9.11 -3.82 -2.62
C PHE A 307 -9.07 -2.91 -1.38
N PHE A 308 -7.92 -2.78 -0.73
CA PHE A 308 -7.69 -1.68 0.19
C PHE A 308 -7.38 -0.39 -0.57
N THR A 309 -7.78 0.76 -0.05
CA THR A 309 -7.41 2.08 -0.59
C THR A 309 -6.76 2.91 0.51
N LEU A 310 -5.61 3.50 0.24
CA LEU A 310 -5.02 4.48 1.14
C LEU A 310 -5.75 5.81 0.98
N ALA A 311 -6.39 6.27 2.06
CA ALA A 311 -7.16 7.50 2.03
C ALA A 311 -6.23 8.73 2.00
N PRO A 312 -6.69 9.87 1.45
CA PRO A 312 -5.92 11.11 1.48
C PRO A 312 -5.54 11.51 2.91
N GLY A 313 -4.26 11.82 3.12
CA GLY A 313 -3.75 12.25 4.43
C GLY A 313 -3.55 11.13 5.45
N VAL A 314 -3.67 9.86 5.06
CA VAL A 314 -3.26 8.74 5.92
C VAL A 314 -1.77 8.88 6.26
N VAL A 315 -1.44 8.59 7.52
CA VAL A 315 -0.06 8.53 8.01
C VAL A 315 0.17 7.18 8.66
N ILE A 316 1.15 6.43 8.17
CA ILE A 316 1.57 5.15 8.73
C ILE A 316 3.02 5.27 9.16
N ASN A 317 3.25 5.30 10.47
CA ASN A 317 4.55 5.36 11.12
C ASN A 317 4.92 3.94 11.58
N GLY A 318 6.07 3.43 11.14
CA GLY A 318 6.48 2.05 11.40
C GLY A 318 5.90 1.03 10.42
N ARG A 319 6.14 -0.26 10.68
CA ARG A 319 6.08 -1.33 9.69
C ARG A 319 4.65 -1.76 9.29
N ALA A 320 4.29 -1.49 8.04
CA ALA A 320 3.13 -2.08 7.38
C ALA A 320 3.53 -3.14 6.34
N VAL A 321 2.73 -4.20 6.21
CA VAL A 321 2.98 -5.30 5.26
C VAL A 321 1.73 -5.56 4.43
N VAL A 322 1.84 -5.39 3.11
CA VAL A 322 0.80 -5.82 2.17
C VAL A 322 1.01 -7.30 1.89
N LYS A 323 0.07 -8.12 2.37
CA LYS A 323 0.06 -9.59 2.24
C LYS A 323 -1.08 -10.02 1.33
N GLN A 324 -0.93 -11.17 0.69
CA GLN A 324 -2.03 -11.92 0.06
C GLN A 324 -2.94 -11.06 -0.81
N SER A 325 -2.44 -10.70 -1.98
CA SER A 325 -3.28 -10.24 -3.08
C SER A 325 -3.40 -11.36 -4.11
N GLY A 326 -4.63 -11.76 -4.43
CA GLY A 326 -4.88 -12.58 -5.62
C GLY A 326 -4.47 -11.80 -6.87
N SER A 327 -4.94 -12.16 -8.07
CA SER A 327 -4.64 -11.39 -9.30
C SER A 327 -5.05 -9.90 -9.27
N ASN A 328 -5.69 -9.44 -8.21
CA ASN A 328 -6.16 -8.08 -8.00
C ASN A 328 -5.15 -7.26 -7.19
N VAL A 329 -5.28 -5.94 -7.28
CA VAL A 329 -4.52 -5.02 -6.43
C VAL A 329 -4.87 -5.25 -4.95
N GLY A 330 -3.85 -5.45 -4.13
CA GLY A 330 -4.00 -5.55 -2.68
C GLY A 330 -4.29 -4.18 -2.08
N VAL A 331 -3.41 -3.20 -2.36
CA VAL A 331 -3.53 -1.81 -1.91
C VAL A 331 -3.51 -0.84 -3.08
N ASN A 332 -4.52 0.03 -3.12
CA ASN A 332 -4.70 1.06 -4.13
C ASN A 332 -4.32 2.44 -3.58
N VAL A 333 -3.48 3.16 -4.31
CA VAL A 333 -3.02 4.51 -4.01
C VAL A 333 -3.62 5.45 -5.05
N ASP A 334 -4.85 5.92 -4.81
CA ASP A 334 -5.58 6.77 -5.77
C ASP A 334 -5.20 8.25 -5.67
N GLN A 335 -4.62 8.66 -4.56
CA GLN A 335 -4.23 10.04 -4.25
C GLN A 335 -2.87 10.02 -3.55
N ASP A 336 -2.25 11.19 -3.44
CA ASP A 336 -0.93 11.32 -2.85
C ASP A 336 -0.95 10.97 -1.35
N VAL A 337 -0.06 10.07 -0.94
CA VAL A 337 0.09 9.58 0.44
C VAL A 337 1.56 9.46 0.82
N THR A 338 1.86 9.53 2.12
CA THR A 338 3.21 9.32 2.66
C THR A 338 3.19 8.19 3.68
N ILE A 339 4.13 7.25 3.53
CA ILE A 339 4.34 6.13 4.45
C ILE A 339 5.80 6.12 4.90
N ASP A 340 6.03 5.76 6.17
CA ASP A 340 7.36 5.56 6.71
C ASP A 340 7.93 4.21 6.22
N ASP A 341 7.42 3.09 6.74
CA ASP A 341 7.87 1.75 6.37
C ASP A 341 6.77 0.90 5.73
N LEU A 342 7.04 0.36 4.54
CA LEU A 342 6.13 -0.52 3.81
C LEU A 342 6.87 -1.75 3.28
N THR A 343 6.31 -2.93 3.48
CA THR A 343 6.75 -4.16 2.81
C THR A 343 5.65 -4.65 1.88
N ILE A 344 5.98 -4.87 0.62
CA ILE A 344 5.13 -5.61 -0.31
C ILE A 344 5.63 -7.04 -0.32
N ALA A 345 4.91 -7.93 0.38
CA ALA A 345 5.25 -9.34 0.45
C ALA A 345 5.17 -9.98 -0.95
N THR A 346 5.73 -11.17 -1.14
CA THR A 346 5.78 -11.84 -2.46
C THR A 346 4.43 -11.94 -3.19
N ASP A 347 3.35 -12.08 -2.44
CA ASP A 347 1.98 -12.14 -2.96
C ASP A 347 1.22 -10.81 -2.86
N GLY A 348 1.85 -9.74 -2.39
CA GLY A 348 1.30 -8.40 -2.32
C GLY A 348 1.33 -7.67 -3.67
N ARG A 349 0.40 -6.74 -3.87
CA ARG A 349 0.31 -5.91 -5.08
C ARG A 349 -0.09 -4.49 -4.75
N LEU A 350 0.57 -3.54 -5.41
CA LEU A 350 0.21 -2.12 -5.41
C LEU A 350 -0.43 -1.72 -6.74
N GLY A 351 -1.31 -0.72 -6.68
CA GLY A 351 -1.94 -0.10 -7.85
C GLY A 351 -2.47 1.29 -7.52
N GLY A 352 -3.01 1.99 -8.51
CA GLY A 352 -3.59 3.32 -8.35
C GLY A 352 -2.83 4.41 -9.10
N ALA A 353 -3.43 5.60 -9.19
CA ALA A 353 -2.94 6.71 -10.01
C ALA A 353 -2.26 7.84 -9.21
N GLY A 354 -2.26 7.76 -7.87
CA GLY A 354 -1.65 8.75 -6.99
C GLY A 354 -0.15 8.50 -6.74
N ALA A 355 0.49 9.43 -6.04
CA ALA A 355 1.87 9.28 -5.61
C ALA A 355 2.00 8.60 -4.24
N LEU A 356 2.81 7.55 -4.15
CA LEU A 356 3.25 6.94 -2.89
C LEU A 356 4.63 7.50 -2.53
N SER A 357 4.67 8.36 -1.51
CA SER A 357 5.91 8.92 -0.97
C SER A 357 6.42 8.05 0.17
N ILE A 358 7.70 7.65 0.11
CA ILE A 358 8.36 6.78 1.08
C ILE A 358 9.36 7.61 1.88
N ALA A 359 9.12 7.76 3.18
CA ALA A 359 9.98 8.50 4.10
C ALA A 359 11.01 7.62 4.82
N GLY A 360 10.63 6.37 5.13
CA GLY A 360 11.47 5.33 5.71
C GLY A 360 11.85 4.29 4.66
N THR A 361 11.54 3.02 4.88
CA THR A 361 11.93 1.91 4.01
C THR A 361 10.75 1.27 3.28
N LEU A 362 10.82 1.22 1.96
CA LEU A 362 9.99 0.35 1.11
C LEU A 362 10.77 -0.91 0.73
N VAL A 363 10.32 -2.08 1.18
CA VAL A 363 10.85 -3.37 0.73
C VAL A 363 9.87 -3.99 -0.26
N ASN A 364 10.36 -4.33 -1.46
CA ASN A 364 9.58 -5.10 -2.41
C ASN A 364 10.10 -6.54 -2.52
N GLU A 365 9.27 -7.49 -2.12
CA GLU A 365 9.49 -8.94 -2.27
C GLU A 365 8.58 -9.56 -3.35
N ALA A 366 7.69 -8.77 -3.97
CA ALA A 366 6.71 -9.20 -4.97
C ALA A 366 7.26 -9.20 -6.40
N ASP A 367 6.95 -10.29 -7.12
CA ASP A 367 7.31 -10.55 -8.52
C ASP A 367 6.05 -10.79 -9.39
N PRO A 368 5.60 -9.82 -10.23
CA PRO A 368 5.88 -8.38 -10.19
C PRO A 368 5.04 -7.66 -9.12
N MET A 369 5.51 -6.49 -8.65
CA MET A 369 4.88 -5.68 -7.60
C MET A 369 3.49 -5.12 -7.96
N THR A 370 3.04 -5.24 -9.21
CA THR A 370 1.89 -4.50 -9.73
C THR A 370 0.99 -5.33 -10.65
N ASN A 371 -0.19 -4.79 -10.98
CA ASN A 371 -1.20 -5.50 -11.78
C ASN A 371 -0.72 -5.78 -13.21
N GLU A 372 -1.10 -6.93 -13.79
CA GLU A 372 -0.70 -7.31 -15.16
C GLU A 372 -1.41 -6.49 -16.27
N ALA A 373 -2.21 -5.48 -15.92
CA ALA A 373 -3.18 -4.84 -16.82
C ALA A 373 -2.61 -3.68 -17.66
N GLY A 374 -1.38 -3.22 -17.42
CA GLY A 374 -0.71 -2.24 -18.27
C GLY A 374 -1.18 -0.78 -18.12
N ASP A 375 -1.97 -0.46 -17.09
CA ASP A 375 -2.24 0.92 -16.66
C ASP A 375 -1.03 1.48 -15.89
N PRO A 376 -0.78 2.81 -15.89
CA PRO A 376 0.28 3.39 -15.08
C PRO A 376 0.00 3.09 -13.60
N ASN A 377 0.87 2.29 -12.99
CA ASN A 377 0.81 2.04 -11.56
C ASN A 377 1.33 3.25 -10.78
N VAL A 378 1.17 3.17 -9.45
CA VAL A 378 1.57 4.14 -8.44
C VAL A 378 2.86 4.88 -8.80
N HIS A 379 2.80 6.22 -8.77
CA HIS A 379 4.00 7.04 -8.85
C HIS A 379 4.75 6.95 -7.52
N MET A 380 5.91 6.28 -7.50
CA MET A 380 6.70 6.15 -6.28
C MET A 380 7.67 7.31 -6.15
N ARG A 381 7.71 7.92 -4.97
CA ARG A 381 8.67 8.97 -4.63
C ARG A 381 9.45 8.52 -3.42
N ILE A 382 10.72 8.20 -3.60
CA ILE A 382 11.62 7.87 -2.49
C ILE A 382 12.15 9.19 -1.96
N LEU A 383 11.60 9.66 -0.84
CA LEU A 383 11.94 10.98 -0.29
C LEU A 383 13.38 11.01 0.25
N PRO A 384 13.96 12.19 0.51
CA PRO A 384 15.26 12.29 1.16
C PRO A 384 15.28 11.54 2.50
N GLY A 385 16.27 10.65 2.68
CA GLY A 385 16.38 9.76 3.84
C GLY A 385 15.60 8.45 3.71
N GLY A 386 14.67 8.35 2.75
CA GLY A 386 13.97 7.12 2.45
C GLY A 386 14.82 6.12 1.66
N LEU A 387 14.48 4.85 1.76
CA LEU A 387 15.16 3.72 1.13
C LEU A 387 14.15 2.82 0.41
N PHE A 388 14.40 2.51 -0.86
CA PHE A 388 13.73 1.44 -1.58
C PHE A 388 14.65 0.24 -1.76
N ILE A 389 14.23 -0.94 -1.30
CA ILE A 389 14.96 -2.21 -1.46
C ILE A 389 14.21 -3.09 -2.46
N ALA A 390 14.81 -3.32 -3.62
CA ALA A 390 14.27 -4.19 -4.65
C ALA A 390 14.90 -5.58 -4.59
N ASN A 391 14.13 -6.59 -4.19
CA ASN A 391 14.55 -7.99 -4.13
C ASN A 391 13.90 -8.84 -5.22
N GLY A 392 14.65 -9.66 -5.96
CA GLY A 392 14.07 -10.53 -7.00
C GLY A 392 13.86 -9.80 -8.35
N THR A 393 13.03 -10.38 -9.23
CA THR A 393 12.77 -9.84 -10.57
C THR A 393 11.49 -9.00 -10.57
N ASN A 394 11.62 -7.67 -10.48
CA ASN A 394 10.49 -6.79 -10.22
C ASN A 394 10.36 -5.72 -11.29
N ALA A 395 9.39 -5.87 -12.20
CA ALA A 395 8.97 -4.76 -13.04
C ALA A 395 8.08 -3.82 -12.21
N LEU A 396 8.53 -2.59 -11.99
CA LEU A 396 7.73 -1.52 -11.40
C LEU A 396 6.94 -0.88 -12.55
N MET A 397 5.63 -1.09 -12.70
CA MET A 397 4.92 -0.50 -13.86
C MET A 397 4.41 0.93 -13.62
N GLY A 398 4.99 1.60 -12.62
CA GLY A 398 4.77 3.02 -12.30
C GLY A 398 6.04 3.83 -12.52
N ARG A 399 5.89 5.16 -12.54
CA ARG A 399 7.04 6.09 -12.51
C ARG A 399 7.70 6.03 -11.14
N VAL A 400 9.02 6.12 -11.10
CA VAL A 400 9.78 6.22 -9.85
C VAL A 400 10.65 7.47 -9.87
N ASP A 401 10.54 8.30 -8.83
CA ASP A 401 11.47 9.41 -8.55
C ASP A 401 12.28 9.08 -7.29
N VAL A 402 13.61 9.11 -7.40
CA VAL A 402 14.54 8.79 -6.31
C VAL A 402 15.18 10.08 -5.81
N GLU A 403 14.73 10.58 -4.66
CA GLU A 403 15.34 11.69 -3.91
C GLU A 403 16.18 11.18 -2.70
N GLY A 404 15.87 9.97 -2.21
CA GLY A 404 16.62 9.20 -1.21
C GLY A 404 17.52 8.13 -1.81
N GLU A 405 17.47 6.89 -1.31
CA GLU A 405 18.24 5.75 -1.83
C GLU A 405 17.33 4.68 -2.46
N MET A 406 17.70 4.17 -3.62
CA MET A 406 17.19 2.94 -4.19
C MET A 406 18.32 1.91 -4.25
N ARG A 407 18.09 0.71 -3.73
CA ARG A 407 19.05 -0.39 -3.71
C ARG A 407 18.50 -1.58 -4.46
N VAL A 408 19.19 -1.97 -5.52
CA VAL A 408 18.91 -3.20 -6.28
C VAL A 408 19.82 -4.29 -5.76
N THR A 409 19.24 -5.23 -5.01
CA THR A 409 20.02 -6.22 -4.24
C THR A 409 20.63 -7.29 -5.13
N SER A 410 21.63 -8.01 -4.60
CA SER A 410 22.35 -9.04 -5.33
C SER A 410 21.42 -10.08 -5.95
N GLY A 411 21.57 -10.32 -7.26
CA GLY A 411 20.73 -11.23 -8.05
C GLY A 411 19.32 -10.70 -8.37
N ALA A 412 18.96 -9.50 -7.92
CA ALA A 412 17.71 -8.85 -8.29
C ALA A 412 17.79 -8.21 -9.68
N ALA A 413 16.64 -8.07 -10.32
CA ALA A 413 16.48 -7.33 -11.57
C ALA A 413 15.27 -6.42 -11.42
N THR A 414 15.45 -5.09 -11.44
CA THR A 414 14.35 -4.15 -11.18
C THR A 414 14.38 -2.95 -12.10
N GLY A 415 13.22 -2.39 -12.37
CA GLY A 415 13.08 -1.04 -12.88
C GLY A 415 11.73 -0.81 -13.53
N CYS A 416 11.59 0.33 -14.19
CA CYS A 416 10.28 0.83 -14.59
C CYS A 416 9.79 0.18 -15.89
N PHE A 417 8.56 -0.34 -15.90
CA PHE A 417 7.89 -0.84 -17.09
C PHE A 417 7.07 0.27 -17.74
N ASN A 418 7.37 0.61 -18.99
CA ASN A 418 6.72 1.69 -19.76
C ASN A 418 6.73 3.09 -19.10
N GLN A 419 7.57 3.30 -18.09
CA GLN A 419 7.59 4.51 -17.26
C GLN A 419 9.02 4.98 -17.00
N ALA A 420 9.17 6.24 -16.59
CA ALA A 420 10.47 6.82 -16.28
C ALA A 420 10.96 6.43 -14.87
N LEU A 421 12.27 6.18 -14.77
CA LEU A 421 13.01 6.17 -13.51
C LEU A 421 13.86 7.44 -13.47
N ASN A 422 13.53 8.37 -12.57
CA ASN A 422 14.29 9.60 -12.40
C ASN A 422 15.10 9.52 -11.12
N VAL A 423 16.42 9.63 -11.24
CA VAL A 423 17.32 9.81 -10.11
C VAL A 423 17.49 11.30 -9.93
N MET A 424 16.85 11.86 -8.91
CA MET A 424 16.81 13.30 -8.66
C MET A 424 18.14 13.78 -8.06
N PRO A 425 18.43 15.10 -8.06
CA PRO A 425 19.59 15.63 -7.35
C PRO A 425 19.61 15.20 -5.88
N GLY A 426 20.74 14.64 -5.42
CA GLY A 426 20.90 14.06 -4.09
C GLY A 426 20.40 12.62 -3.93
N GLY A 427 19.61 12.13 -4.88
CA GLY A 427 19.17 10.74 -4.93
C GLY A 427 20.29 9.78 -5.32
N VAL A 428 20.23 8.55 -4.80
CA VAL A 428 21.24 7.51 -5.01
C VAL A 428 20.58 6.23 -5.46
N VAL A 429 21.02 5.66 -6.58
CA VAL A 429 20.72 4.28 -6.98
C VAL A 429 21.98 3.43 -6.80
N THR A 430 21.90 2.42 -5.95
CA THR A 430 22.98 1.44 -5.74
C THR A 430 22.62 0.11 -6.39
N ILE A 431 23.50 -0.40 -7.25
CA ILE A 431 23.35 -1.68 -7.93
C ILE A 431 24.38 -2.67 -7.38
N GLU A 432 23.90 -3.74 -6.76
CA GLU A 432 24.75 -4.76 -6.12
C GLU A 432 25.33 -5.79 -7.12
N ASP A 433 26.24 -6.64 -6.66
CA ASP A 433 26.84 -7.69 -7.49
C ASP A 433 25.79 -8.68 -8.00
N GLY A 434 25.83 -9.00 -9.29
CA GLY A 434 24.86 -9.85 -9.98
C GLY A 434 23.50 -9.18 -10.21
N ALA A 435 23.30 -7.93 -9.77
CA ALA A 435 22.05 -7.23 -9.91
C ALA A 435 21.94 -6.51 -11.26
N THR A 436 20.69 -6.29 -11.69
CA THR A 436 20.38 -5.57 -12.94
C THR A 436 19.40 -4.42 -12.68
N LEU A 437 19.79 -3.19 -13.01
CA LEU A 437 18.84 -2.09 -13.18
C LEU A 437 18.29 -2.13 -14.61
N ASN A 438 17.00 -2.38 -14.75
CA ASN A 438 16.34 -2.72 -16.00
C ASN A 438 15.02 -1.97 -16.21
N GLN A 439 14.90 -1.22 -17.30
CA GLN A 439 13.61 -0.78 -17.83
C GLN A 439 13.10 -1.70 -18.94
N THR A 440 11.83 -2.05 -18.82
CA THR A 440 11.12 -2.96 -19.73
C THR A 440 9.94 -2.25 -20.39
N GLY A 441 9.46 -2.75 -21.54
CA GLY A 441 8.23 -2.26 -22.17
C GLY A 441 8.38 -1.76 -23.61
N LEU A 442 7.29 -1.24 -24.18
CA LEU A 442 7.14 -0.86 -25.59
C LEU A 442 7.32 0.65 -25.87
N VAL A 443 7.63 1.45 -24.85
CA VAL A 443 7.83 2.92 -24.98
C VAL A 443 9.22 3.37 -24.55
N THR A 444 9.64 4.52 -25.09
CA THR A 444 10.99 5.12 -25.06
C THR A 444 11.35 5.86 -23.76
N GLN A 445 10.78 5.50 -22.61
CA GLN A 445 10.96 6.29 -21.38
C GLN A 445 12.32 6.02 -20.73
N PRO A 446 13.20 7.02 -20.58
CA PRO A 446 14.59 6.80 -20.16
C PRO A 446 14.71 6.49 -18.66
N ILE A 447 15.91 6.00 -18.28
CA ILE A 447 16.46 6.26 -16.94
C ILE A 447 17.09 7.64 -17.02
N ASP A 448 16.59 8.61 -16.24
CA ASP A 448 17.07 9.99 -16.24
C ASP A 448 17.84 10.27 -14.96
N ASN A 449 19.15 10.46 -15.06
CA ASN A 449 20.03 10.63 -13.91
C ASN A 449 20.51 12.07 -13.76
N HIS A 450 20.03 12.71 -12.70
CA HIS A 450 20.50 13.98 -12.14
C HIS A 450 21.19 13.79 -10.77
N GLY A 451 21.27 12.55 -10.27
CA GLY A 451 21.85 12.20 -8.97
C GLY A 451 23.03 11.24 -9.13
N LEU A 452 23.12 10.25 -8.24
CA LEU A 452 24.16 9.24 -8.26
C LEU A 452 23.60 7.87 -8.66
N ILE A 453 24.10 7.31 -9.76
CA ILE A 453 23.98 5.86 -10.02
C ILE A 453 25.33 5.23 -9.70
N ARG A 454 25.37 4.27 -8.78
CA ARG A 454 26.61 3.61 -8.39
C ARG A 454 26.51 2.11 -8.41
N LYS A 455 27.61 1.47 -8.78
CA LYS A 455 27.85 0.07 -8.42
C LYS A 455 28.23 -0.01 -6.93
N GLN A 456 27.85 -1.08 -6.25
CA GLN A 456 28.33 -1.35 -4.89
C GLN A 456 29.87 -1.45 -4.87
N ASP A 457 30.48 -1.10 -3.73
CA ASP A 457 31.93 -1.24 -3.54
C ASP A 457 32.33 -2.70 -3.28
N ALA A 458 32.21 -3.51 -4.32
CA ALA A 458 32.59 -4.91 -4.35
C ALA A 458 33.09 -5.30 -5.74
N GLY A 459 33.99 -6.29 -5.79
CA GLY A 459 34.70 -6.68 -7.01
C GLY A 459 33.88 -7.46 -8.05
N GLY A 460 32.59 -7.70 -7.84
CA GLY A 460 31.74 -8.41 -8.80
C GLY A 460 31.25 -7.54 -9.96
N GLU A 461 30.21 -7.98 -10.65
CA GLU A 461 29.64 -7.29 -11.80
C GLU A 461 28.23 -6.78 -11.49
N ALA A 462 27.87 -5.60 -11.99
CA ALA A 462 26.50 -5.07 -11.97
C ALA A 462 26.09 -4.68 -13.39
N THR A 463 24.80 -4.74 -13.72
CA THR A 463 24.32 -4.47 -15.08
C THR A 463 23.26 -3.36 -15.08
N ILE A 464 23.36 -2.45 -16.05
CA ILE A 464 22.29 -1.57 -16.47
C ILE A 464 21.87 -2.03 -17.87
N HIS A 465 20.65 -2.57 -17.99
CA HIS A 465 20.18 -3.18 -19.23
C HIS A 465 18.69 -2.95 -19.45
N ASN A 466 18.35 -2.39 -20.59
CA ASN A 466 17.01 -2.04 -21.02
C ASN A 466 16.70 -2.73 -22.34
N PHE A 467 15.46 -3.12 -22.49
CA PHE A 467 14.95 -3.63 -23.76
C PHE A 467 14.53 -2.48 -24.69
N PHE A 468 14.52 -2.73 -26.01
CA PHE A 468 13.98 -1.84 -27.03
C PHE A 468 14.64 -0.45 -27.15
N GLU A 469 15.96 -0.36 -26.98
CA GLU A 469 16.77 0.86 -27.24
C GLU A 469 16.46 2.06 -26.32
N THR A 470 15.90 1.79 -25.14
CA THR A 470 15.62 2.81 -24.14
C THR A 470 16.92 3.36 -23.52
N LYS A 471 17.01 4.70 -23.41
CA LYS A 471 18.24 5.39 -23.01
C LYS A 471 18.45 5.39 -21.48
N LEU A 472 19.72 5.26 -21.08
CA LEU A 472 20.22 5.85 -19.84
C LEU A 472 20.73 7.25 -20.16
N ILE A 473 20.11 8.28 -19.60
CA ILE A 473 20.51 9.67 -19.77
C ILE A 473 21.21 10.12 -18.48
N ASN A 474 22.52 10.35 -18.55
CA ASN A 474 23.31 10.91 -17.47
C ASN A 474 23.53 12.40 -17.70
N ARG A 475 22.79 13.23 -16.97
CA ARG A 475 22.76 14.68 -17.13
C ARG A 475 24.04 15.32 -16.61
N ASP A 476 24.23 16.60 -16.89
CA ASP A 476 25.40 17.38 -16.50
C ASP A 476 25.61 17.48 -14.98
N ASP A 477 24.53 17.36 -14.21
CA ASP A 477 24.52 17.24 -12.75
C ASP A 477 24.50 15.78 -12.24
N GLY A 478 24.44 14.82 -13.15
CA GLY A 478 24.47 13.39 -12.86
C GLY A 478 25.88 12.80 -12.73
N LEU A 479 26.03 11.84 -11.82
CA LEU A 479 27.23 11.05 -11.61
C LEU A 479 26.91 9.55 -11.76
N ILE A 480 27.73 8.86 -12.55
CA ILE A 480 27.83 7.39 -12.54
C ILE A 480 29.14 7.01 -11.83
N SER A 481 29.08 6.14 -10.81
CA SER A 481 30.27 5.75 -10.03
C SER A 481 30.50 4.23 -10.03
N VAL A 482 31.75 3.84 -10.27
CA VAL A 482 32.22 2.45 -10.25
C VAL A 482 33.40 2.33 -9.27
N PRO A 483 33.13 2.13 -7.97
CA PRO A 483 34.16 2.07 -6.94
C PRO A 483 34.99 0.77 -6.96
N ALA A 484 34.44 -0.33 -7.48
CA ALA A 484 35.12 -1.60 -7.64
C ALA A 484 34.42 -2.45 -8.71
N GLY A 485 35.10 -3.49 -9.21
CA GLY A 485 34.51 -4.46 -10.13
C GLY A 485 34.11 -3.87 -11.49
N VAL A 486 33.04 -4.40 -12.10
CA VAL A 486 32.57 -3.95 -13.42
C VAL A 486 31.12 -3.48 -13.37
N LEU A 487 30.85 -2.29 -13.88
CA LEU A 487 29.48 -1.85 -14.21
C LEU A 487 29.28 -1.96 -15.72
N ARG A 488 28.42 -2.89 -16.14
CA ARG A 488 28.09 -3.13 -17.55
C ARG A 488 26.91 -2.26 -17.95
N CYS A 489 27.12 -1.34 -18.88
CA CYS A 489 26.08 -0.55 -19.49
C CYS A 489 25.72 -1.16 -20.85
N GLN A 490 24.63 -1.92 -20.88
CA GLN A 490 24.06 -2.49 -22.09
C GLN A 490 22.98 -1.59 -22.70
N ASN A 491 22.78 -0.41 -22.12
CA ASN A 491 21.84 0.60 -22.60
C ASN A 491 22.48 1.50 -23.64
N PHE A 492 21.62 2.16 -24.41
CA PHE A 492 22.02 3.39 -25.06
C PHE A 492 22.40 4.39 -23.95
N LEU A 493 23.67 4.76 -23.86
CA LEU A 493 24.15 5.79 -22.92
C LEU A 493 24.14 7.16 -23.60
N GLU A 494 23.36 8.10 -23.07
CA GLU A 494 23.44 9.51 -23.42
C GLU A 494 24.04 10.25 -22.22
N THR A 495 25.18 10.91 -22.37
CA THR A 495 25.83 11.55 -21.22
C THR A 495 26.38 12.93 -21.52
N SER A 496 26.06 13.88 -20.65
CA SER A 496 26.75 15.15 -20.45
C SER A 496 27.39 15.25 -19.05
N GLY A 497 27.14 14.25 -18.19
CA GLY A 497 27.65 14.17 -16.83
C GLY A 497 28.98 13.45 -16.66
N ALA A 498 29.31 13.19 -15.40
CA ALA A 498 30.55 12.53 -15.00
C ALA A 498 30.38 11.01 -14.81
N ILE A 499 31.45 10.28 -15.13
CA ILE A 499 31.61 8.86 -14.84
C ILE A 499 32.91 8.68 -14.05
N GLU A 500 32.82 8.23 -12.79
CA GLU A 500 33.99 8.01 -11.93
C GLU A 500 34.29 6.51 -11.80
N ILE A 501 35.53 6.12 -12.08
CA ILE A 501 35.95 4.72 -12.17
C ILE A 501 37.21 4.52 -11.33
N ALA A 502 37.08 3.84 -10.21
CA ALA A 502 38.18 3.63 -9.27
C ALA A 502 39.24 2.64 -9.78
N ALA A 503 40.38 2.59 -9.10
CA ALA A 503 41.49 1.71 -9.44
C ALA A 503 41.07 0.23 -9.54
N GLY A 504 41.38 -0.40 -10.66
CA GLY A 504 41.01 -1.80 -10.92
C GLY A 504 39.54 -2.03 -11.26
N ALA A 505 38.71 -0.98 -11.31
CA ALA A 505 37.33 -1.05 -11.76
C ALA A 505 37.20 -0.75 -13.26
N GLU A 506 36.04 -1.07 -13.83
CA GLU A 506 35.71 -0.83 -15.23
C GLU A 506 34.24 -0.41 -15.40
N PHE A 507 34.02 0.66 -16.17
CA PHE A 507 32.72 0.94 -16.77
C PHE A 507 32.71 0.37 -18.18
N SER A 508 31.94 -0.69 -18.41
CA SER A 508 31.87 -1.40 -19.70
C SER A 508 30.65 -0.96 -20.48
N GLN A 509 30.82 -0.02 -21.42
CA GLN A 509 29.80 0.36 -22.38
C GLN A 509 29.75 -0.70 -23.49
N GLU A 510 28.60 -1.35 -23.67
CA GLU A 510 28.43 -2.51 -24.57
C GLU A 510 27.43 -2.24 -25.70
N HIS A 511 26.78 -1.08 -25.67
CA HIS A 511 25.75 -0.71 -26.63
C HIS A 511 25.99 0.71 -27.18
N TRP A 512 24.96 1.34 -27.77
CA TRP A 512 25.09 2.66 -28.39
C TRP A 512 25.42 3.73 -27.35
N GLY A 513 26.08 4.80 -27.77
CA GLY A 513 26.38 5.91 -26.88
C GLY A 513 26.39 7.24 -27.60
N THR A 514 26.05 8.31 -26.88
CA THR A 514 26.24 9.69 -27.32
C THR A 514 26.85 10.48 -26.16
N TYR A 515 28.01 11.09 -26.43
CA TYR A 515 28.77 11.89 -25.48
C TYR A 515 28.64 13.35 -25.89
N HIS A 516 27.96 14.11 -25.04
CA HIS A 516 27.72 15.53 -25.21
C HIS A 516 28.85 16.36 -24.60
N ASP A 517 28.77 17.69 -24.79
CA ASP A 517 29.69 18.61 -24.14
C ASP A 517 29.61 18.47 -22.60
N GLY A 518 30.77 18.51 -21.94
CA GLY A 518 30.89 18.25 -20.51
C GLY A 518 30.99 16.78 -20.10
N ALA A 519 30.79 15.82 -21.01
CA ALA A 519 30.96 14.39 -20.69
C ALA A 519 32.39 14.07 -20.25
N THR A 520 32.52 13.42 -19.10
CA THR A 520 33.83 13.00 -18.56
C THR A 520 33.81 11.57 -18.04
N ALA A 521 34.94 10.87 -18.16
CA ALA A 521 35.18 9.60 -17.48
C ALA A 521 36.55 9.64 -16.78
N THR A 522 36.54 9.73 -15.46
CA THR A 522 37.73 9.99 -14.63
C THR A 522 38.03 8.86 -13.65
N GLY A 523 39.25 8.83 -13.12
CA GLY A 523 39.73 7.83 -12.18
C GLY A 523 40.77 6.87 -12.77
N GLU A 524 41.26 5.95 -11.93
CA GLU A 524 42.34 5.01 -12.27
C GLU A 524 41.83 3.72 -12.93
N GLY A 525 40.51 3.52 -13.00
CA GLY A 525 39.87 2.43 -13.73
C GLY A 525 39.60 2.77 -15.20
N PHE A 526 39.15 1.79 -15.98
CA PHE A 526 38.94 1.98 -17.43
C PHE A 526 37.49 2.33 -17.77
N PHE A 527 37.31 3.36 -18.59
CA PHE A 527 36.13 3.48 -19.43
C PHE A 527 36.33 2.59 -20.66
N HIS A 528 35.54 1.54 -20.79
CA HIS A 528 35.71 0.51 -21.80
C HIS A 528 34.55 0.53 -22.80
N LEU A 529 34.86 0.82 -24.07
CA LEU A 529 33.98 0.49 -25.18
C LEU A 529 34.18 -0.99 -25.55
N ASN A 530 33.34 -1.85 -25.00
CA ASN A 530 33.50 -3.31 -25.05
C ASN A 530 32.65 -3.93 -26.15
N ALA A 531 33.25 -4.13 -27.34
CA ALA A 531 32.54 -4.51 -28.56
C ALA A 531 31.25 -3.66 -28.78
N ALA A 532 31.26 -2.45 -28.22
CA ALA A 532 30.12 -1.56 -28.19
C ALA A 532 29.71 -1.27 -29.62
N GLN A 533 28.41 -1.10 -29.85
CA GLN A 533 27.90 -0.66 -31.13
C GLN A 533 28.26 0.83 -31.35
N ASN A 534 27.45 1.59 -32.11
CA ASN A 534 27.82 2.94 -32.50
C ASN A 534 27.86 3.93 -31.32
N ASN A 535 29.04 4.51 -31.08
CA ASN A 535 29.29 5.50 -30.05
C ASN A 535 29.71 6.83 -30.67
N PHE A 536 29.00 7.91 -30.33
CA PHE A 536 29.11 9.22 -30.98
C PHE A 536 29.60 10.30 -30.02
N VAL A 537 30.56 11.12 -30.42
CA VAL A 537 30.86 12.40 -29.76
C VAL A 537 30.25 13.54 -30.58
N ASP A 538 29.41 14.35 -29.94
CA ASP A 538 28.66 15.41 -30.60
C ASP A 538 29.56 16.51 -31.20
N ALA A 539 29.04 17.22 -32.19
CA ALA A 539 29.74 18.35 -32.77
C ALA A 539 30.03 19.42 -31.71
N ASN A 540 31.29 19.86 -31.63
CA ASN A 540 31.80 20.81 -30.63
C ASN A 540 31.88 20.27 -29.19
N ALA A 541 31.63 18.97 -28.96
CA ALA A 541 31.90 18.34 -27.68
C ALA A 541 33.33 17.75 -27.66
N GLU A 542 33.97 17.80 -26.49
CA GLU A 542 35.18 17.03 -26.19
C GLU A 542 34.84 16.00 -25.10
N PHE A 543 34.94 14.71 -25.43
CA PHE A 543 34.82 13.65 -24.44
C PHE A 543 36.17 13.46 -23.74
N VAL A 544 36.25 13.77 -22.45
CA VAL A 544 37.51 13.67 -21.67
C VAL A 544 37.52 12.37 -20.89
N VAL A 545 38.50 11.52 -21.17
CA VAL A 545 38.64 10.21 -20.53
C VAL A 545 40.03 10.07 -19.92
N GLN A 546 40.11 9.73 -18.64
CA GLN A 546 41.40 9.53 -17.98
C GLN A 546 42.06 8.24 -18.47
N ARG A 547 41.34 7.12 -18.40
CA ARG A 547 41.82 5.84 -18.92
C ARG A 547 40.81 5.19 -19.83
N PHE A 548 41.17 5.06 -21.10
CA PHE A 548 40.26 4.61 -22.15
C PHE A 548 40.65 3.23 -22.66
N ARG A 549 39.68 2.32 -22.74
CA ARG A 549 39.85 1.01 -23.35
C ARG A 549 38.85 0.86 -24.49
N MET A 550 39.28 0.25 -25.57
CA MET A 550 38.37 -0.14 -26.65
C MET A 550 38.71 -1.55 -27.11
N SER A 551 37.69 -2.38 -27.29
CA SER A 551 37.83 -3.72 -27.84
C SER A 551 36.73 -4.02 -28.85
N GLY A 552 37.04 -4.79 -29.90
CA GLY A 552 36.04 -5.22 -30.90
C GLY A 552 36.67 -5.63 -32.24
N ALA A 553 35.93 -6.41 -33.03
CA ALA A 553 36.35 -6.76 -34.40
C ALA A 553 36.06 -5.57 -35.34
N GLY A 554 36.98 -5.26 -36.26
CA GLY A 554 36.95 -4.07 -37.15
C GLY A 554 35.86 -4.02 -38.24
N GLY A 555 34.65 -4.51 -37.97
CA GLY A 555 33.48 -4.38 -38.84
C GLY A 555 32.72 -3.06 -38.66
N SER A 556 31.97 -2.63 -39.67
CA SER A 556 31.16 -1.39 -39.63
C SER A 556 30.11 -1.45 -38.53
N GLY A 557 30.27 -0.60 -37.51
CA GLY A 557 29.26 -0.37 -36.48
C GLY A 557 29.73 -0.48 -35.03
N HIS A 558 31.01 -0.75 -34.78
CA HIS A 558 31.55 -0.92 -33.42
C HIS A 558 32.73 0.01 -33.14
N GLY A 559 32.56 1.00 -32.26
CA GLY A 559 33.64 1.93 -31.86
C GLY A 559 33.19 3.39 -31.77
N LEU A 560 34.15 4.31 -31.71
CA LEU A 560 33.93 5.73 -31.40
C LEU A 560 34.08 6.62 -32.64
N HIS A 561 33.09 7.47 -32.90
CA HIS A 561 33.08 8.38 -34.03
C HIS A 561 32.25 9.63 -33.74
N GLY A 562 32.14 10.55 -34.70
CA GLY A 562 31.37 11.78 -34.54
C GLY A 562 32.13 13.02 -35.01
N ALA A 563 31.54 14.19 -34.77
CA ALA A 563 32.13 15.47 -35.18
C ALA A 563 32.88 16.18 -34.04
N GLY A 564 32.83 15.62 -32.81
CA GLY A 564 33.60 16.10 -31.66
C GLY A 564 35.00 15.49 -31.54
N SER A 565 35.63 15.64 -30.38
CA SER A 565 36.98 15.12 -30.10
C SER A 565 37.01 14.17 -28.89
N LEU A 566 38.05 13.34 -28.83
CA LEU A 566 38.39 12.56 -27.64
C LEU A 566 39.68 13.09 -27.04
N ARG A 567 39.74 13.23 -25.72
CA ARG A 567 40.96 13.55 -24.99
C ARG A 567 41.29 12.48 -23.96
N ILE A 568 42.44 11.84 -24.10
CA ILE A 568 42.96 10.81 -23.18
C ILE A 568 44.00 11.44 -22.25
N THR A 569 43.74 11.44 -20.94
CA THR A 569 44.58 12.20 -19.98
C THR A 569 45.61 11.37 -19.20
N ASP A 570 45.50 10.03 -19.14
CA ASP A 570 46.44 9.16 -18.41
C ASP A 570 46.79 7.86 -19.16
N GLY A 571 45.80 7.08 -19.60
CA GLY A 571 46.08 5.73 -20.09
C GLY A 571 45.17 5.27 -21.22
N GLY A 572 45.68 4.43 -22.11
CA GLY A 572 44.88 3.85 -23.18
C GLY A 572 45.25 2.41 -23.52
N ASP A 573 44.25 1.57 -23.77
CA ASP A 573 44.40 0.23 -24.34
C ASP A 573 43.42 0.05 -25.49
N LEU A 574 43.89 0.24 -26.72
CA LEU A 574 43.07 0.22 -27.92
C LEU A 574 43.29 -1.08 -28.70
N LYS A 575 42.24 -1.90 -28.81
CA LYS A 575 42.26 -3.24 -29.40
C LYS A 575 41.22 -3.40 -30.52
N GLY A 576 41.52 -2.82 -31.68
CA GLY A 576 40.65 -2.87 -32.87
C GLY A 576 39.37 -2.05 -32.73
N GLY A 577 38.52 -2.08 -33.75
CA GLY A 577 37.26 -1.33 -33.82
C GLY A 577 37.27 -0.20 -34.86
N TYR A 578 36.17 0.54 -34.92
CA TYR A 578 35.98 1.69 -35.79
C TYR A 578 36.35 2.98 -35.04
N PHE A 579 37.25 3.77 -35.61
CA PHE A 579 37.64 5.07 -35.06
C PHE A 579 37.42 6.15 -36.11
N GLY A 580 36.52 7.09 -35.82
CA GLY A 580 36.05 8.07 -36.80
C GLY A 580 35.81 9.45 -36.19
N LEU A 581 36.73 9.92 -35.36
CA LEU A 581 36.73 11.28 -34.81
C LEU A 581 37.69 12.17 -35.60
N PRO A 582 37.42 13.48 -35.76
CA PRO A 582 38.36 14.42 -36.37
C PRO A 582 39.66 14.59 -35.56
N LEU A 583 39.57 14.56 -34.22
CA LEU A 583 40.69 14.81 -33.32
C LEU A 583 40.70 13.86 -32.12
N VAL A 584 41.88 13.31 -31.84
CA VAL A 584 42.20 12.61 -30.59
C VAL A 584 43.43 13.24 -29.97
N THR A 585 43.31 13.72 -28.74
CA THR A 585 44.41 14.30 -27.98
C THR A 585 44.89 13.30 -26.93
N ILE A 586 46.19 13.06 -26.88
CA ILE A 586 46.84 12.26 -25.84
C ILE A 586 47.71 13.21 -25.03
N ASP A 587 47.36 13.43 -23.77
CA ASP A 587 48.06 14.40 -22.91
C ASP A 587 49.49 13.94 -22.56
N ALA A 588 50.32 14.92 -22.16
CA ALA A 588 51.67 14.65 -21.70
C ALA A 588 51.66 13.74 -20.47
N GLY A 589 52.50 12.70 -20.50
CA GLY A 589 52.57 11.69 -19.44
C GLY A 589 51.61 10.51 -19.65
N ALA A 590 50.62 10.62 -20.55
CA ALA A 590 49.72 9.52 -20.84
C ALA A 590 50.43 8.40 -21.63
N LEU A 591 50.08 7.14 -21.35
CA LEU A 591 50.55 5.95 -22.08
C LEU A 591 49.39 5.27 -22.79
N VAL A 592 49.40 5.26 -24.12
CA VAL A 592 48.39 4.59 -24.94
C VAL A 592 49.04 3.45 -25.71
N SER A 593 48.60 2.22 -25.45
CA SER A 593 48.99 1.06 -26.25
C SER A 593 47.93 0.76 -27.29
N ILE A 594 48.37 0.51 -28.51
CA ILE A 594 47.51 0.13 -29.62
C ILE A 594 47.95 -1.24 -30.14
N SER A 595 47.04 -2.21 -30.10
CA SER A 595 47.27 -3.60 -30.51
C SER A 595 46.04 -4.18 -31.23
N GLY A 596 46.16 -5.31 -31.93
CA GLY A 596 45.01 -5.96 -32.59
C GLY A 596 44.71 -5.52 -34.03
N PRO A 597 43.64 -6.04 -34.68
CA PRO A 597 43.36 -5.83 -36.10
C PRO A 597 43.11 -4.35 -36.44
N ASN A 598 43.40 -3.98 -37.68
CA ASN A 598 43.34 -2.61 -38.23
C ASN A 598 42.14 -1.82 -37.68
N PHE A 599 42.38 -0.60 -37.22
CA PHE A 599 41.29 0.37 -37.13
C PHE A 599 40.71 0.56 -38.51
N THR A 600 39.38 0.54 -38.61
CA THR A 600 38.69 0.95 -39.82
C THR A 600 38.07 2.32 -39.56
N GLY A 601 38.14 3.22 -40.55
CA GLY A 601 37.66 4.60 -40.41
C GLY A 601 37.14 5.11 -41.76
N GLY A 602 36.05 5.86 -41.75
CA GLY A 602 35.51 6.54 -42.94
C GLY A 602 35.97 7.99 -43.08
N GLN A 603 36.65 8.54 -42.07
CA GLN A 603 37.13 9.92 -42.00
C GLN A 603 38.57 9.96 -41.50
N THR A 604 39.33 11.00 -41.87
CA THR A 604 40.69 11.22 -41.39
C THR A 604 40.67 11.64 -39.91
N THR A 605 41.30 10.84 -39.04
CA THR A 605 41.51 11.17 -37.63
C THR A 605 42.90 11.75 -37.42
N VAL A 606 42.98 12.92 -36.77
CA VAL A 606 44.25 13.51 -36.32
C VAL A 606 44.53 13.06 -34.89
N PHE A 607 45.72 12.50 -34.66
CA PHE A 607 46.21 12.20 -33.31
C PHE A 607 47.21 13.29 -32.87
N GLU A 608 46.80 14.15 -31.94
CA GLU A 608 47.68 15.10 -31.26
C GLU A 608 48.30 14.39 -30.05
N ASN A 609 49.46 13.77 -30.27
CA ASN A 609 50.13 13.01 -29.24
C ASN A 609 51.20 13.84 -28.51
N HIS A 610 50.93 14.16 -27.25
CA HIS A 610 51.90 14.75 -26.31
C HIS A 610 52.46 13.72 -25.31
N GLY A 611 51.93 12.50 -25.32
CA GLY A 611 52.32 11.40 -24.45
C GLY A 611 53.16 10.32 -25.15
N THR A 612 53.06 9.09 -24.65
CA THR A 612 53.72 7.90 -25.21
C THR A 612 52.70 7.03 -25.93
N LEU A 613 52.98 6.73 -27.20
CA LEU A 613 52.18 5.82 -28.01
C LEU A 613 52.97 4.53 -28.27
N GLU A 614 52.47 3.40 -27.81
CA GLU A 614 53.02 2.08 -28.09
C GLU A 614 52.23 1.41 -29.22
N LEU A 615 52.84 1.32 -30.40
CA LEU A 615 52.26 0.66 -31.56
C LEU A 615 52.76 -0.78 -31.65
N ILE A 616 51.89 -1.75 -31.30
CA ILE A 616 52.26 -3.16 -31.24
C ILE A 616 51.68 -3.89 -32.45
N ALA A 617 52.54 -4.10 -33.46
CA ALA A 617 52.34 -4.90 -34.68
C ALA A 617 50.99 -4.66 -35.40
N GLN A 618 50.94 -3.62 -36.25
CA GLN A 618 49.74 -3.25 -37.01
C GLN A 618 50.01 -3.05 -38.51
N SER A 619 48.99 -3.34 -39.31
CA SER A 619 48.77 -2.73 -40.62
C SER A 619 47.81 -1.55 -40.41
N LEU A 620 48.31 -0.32 -40.33
CA LEU A 620 47.40 0.84 -40.31
C LEU A 620 46.83 1.05 -41.72
N GLY A 621 45.62 0.54 -41.95
CA GLY A 621 44.86 0.80 -43.17
C GLY A 621 44.07 2.09 -42.99
N PHE A 622 44.67 3.22 -43.37
CA PHE A 622 43.99 4.52 -43.42
C PHE A 622 43.19 4.68 -44.71
#